data_AF-A0A023G460-F1
#
_entry.id   AF-A0A023G460-F1
#
_cell.length_a   1.000
_cell.length_b   1.000
_cell.length_c   1.000
_cell.angle_alpha   90.00
_cell.angle_beta   90.00
_cell.angle_gamma   90.00
#
_symmetry.space_group_name_H-M   'P 1'
#
loop_
_entity.id
_entity.type
_entity.pdbx_description
1 polymer ?
#
loop_
_entity_poly.entity_id
_entity_poly.type
_entity_poly.pdbx_seq_one_letter_code
_entity_poly.pdbx_strand_id
1 'polypeptide(L)'
;MRKPTFCTDVTVAEMTSANQNLEVCGESRMDRVRKLLGSPLARRKSGALALRIFGAPLDSLAQQGSVPFVVVRLCQYIESTGMGQEGIFRVSGNARLVEKLRWSFDQSGDAPLEAEGDVAAAAALLKLLFRELPEPLVPIDLHQAFLNAIQATVHDKEECTPTPSSAWWSELPPSNFAVL
;
A
#
# COMPACT_ATOMS: atom_id res chain seq x y z
N MET A 1 27.13 7.65 65.24
CA MET A 1 25.65 7.66 65.20
C MET A 1 25.21 6.42 64.41
N ARG A 2 24.90 5.31 65.11
CA ARG A 2 23.56 4.74 65.38
C ARG A 2 22.76 4.40 64.10
N LYS A 3 22.55 3.08 63.89
CA LYS A 3 21.64 2.41 62.94
C LYS A 3 20.16 2.78 63.21
N PRO A 4 19.20 2.39 62.35
CA PRO A 4 18.66 1.01 62.35
C PRO A 4 18.61 0.39 60.92
N THR A 5 18.88 -0.90 60.66
CA THR A 5 18.09 -2.15 60.92
C THR A 5 16.63 -2.01 60.48
N PHE A 6 15.96 -2.92 59.78
CA PHE A 6 15.83 -4.39 59.77
C PHE A 6 14.82 -4.66 58.60
N CYS A 7 14.57 -5.81 57.99
CA CYS A 7 14.92 -7.20 58.20
C CYS A 7 14.63 -7.95 56.89
N THR A 8 15.44 -8.95 56.61
CA THR A 8 15.11 -10.13 55.80
C THR A 8 13.97 -10.91 56.47
N ASP A 9 13.15 -11.65 55.72
CA ASP A 9 13.07 -13.09 55.96
C ASP A 9 12.36 -13.86 54.84
N VAL A 10 13.01 -14.97 54.51
CA VAL A 10 12.51 -16.12 53.77
C VAL A 10 11.58 -16.91 54.71
N THR A 11 10.51 -17.51 54.21
CA THR A 11 9.94 -18.78 54.72
C THR A 11 8.94 -19.31 53.70
N VAL A 12 9.26 -20.42 53.02
CA VAL A 12 8.96 -21.83 53.35
C VAL A 12 7.55 -22.25 52.91
N ALA A 13 7.60 -23.08 51.87
CA ALA A 13 6.86 -24.32 51.62
C ALA A 13 5.61 -24.68 52.48
N GLU A 14 4.60 -25.06 51.70
CA GLU A 14 3.80 -26.29 51.80
C GLU A 14 2.41 -26.30 52.50
N MET A 15 1.46 -26.70 51.64
CA MET A 15 0.42 -27.72 51.82
C MET A 15 -0.65 -27.55 52.90
N THR A 16 -1.88 -27.36 52.43
CA THR A 16 -3.02 -28.19 52.86
C THR A 16 -3.88 -28.57 51.64
N SER A 17 -4.04 -29.88 51.44
CA SER A 17 -5.03 -30.53 50.56
C SER A 17 -6.44 -30.38 51.17
N ALA A 18 -7.53 -30.22 50.42
CA ALA A 18 -8.36 -31.26 49.75
C ALA A 18 -9.72 -30.56 49.44
N ASN A 19 -10.58 -30.86 48.46
CA ASN A 19 -10.86 -32.07 47.70
C ASN A 19 -11.78 -31.75 46.48
N GLN A 20 -11.47 -32.38 45.35
CA GLN A 20 -12.34 -33.10 44.40
C GLN A 20 -13.58 -32.46 43.73
N ASN A 21 -13.50 -32.31 42.40
CA ASN A 21 -14.38 -32.90 41.36
C ASN A 21 -13.79 -32.51 39.99
N LEU A 22 -12.90 -33.30 39.37
CA LEU A 22 -13.14 -34.41 38.44
C LEU A 22 -14.10 -34.09 37.27
N GLU A 23 -13.55 -33.50 36.20
CA GLU A 23 -13.97 -33.79 34.82
C GLU A 23 -12.73 -34.14 33.99
N VAL A 24 -12.56 -35.45 33.78
CA VAL A 24 -11.56 -36.02 32.87
C VAL A 24 -12.18 -36.02 31.47
N CYS A 25 -11.80 -35.06 30.63
CA CYS A 25 -12.06 -35.16 29.19
C CYS A 25 -10.86 -35.85 28.55
N GLY A 26 -11.02 -37.13 28.22
CA GLY A 26 -9.98 -37.94 27.59
C GLY A 26 -9.55 -37.33 26.26
N GLU A 27 -8.31 -36.85 26.18
CA GLU A 27 -7.71 -36.39 24.93
C GLU A 27 -7.75 -37.53 23.89
N SER A 28 -8.49 -37.31 22.80
CA SER A 28 -8.63 -38.29 21.73
C SER A 28 -7.27 -38.56 21.07
N ARG A 29 -7.07 -39.76 20.52
CA ARG A 29 -5.86 -40.09 19.74
C ARG A 29 -5.60 -39.04 18.65
N MET A 30 -6.66 -38.46 18.09
CA MET A 30 -6.58 -37.38 17.11
C MET A 30 -6.07 -36.06 17.69
N ASP A 31 -6.30 -35.76 18.97
CA ASP A 31 -5.79 -34.56 19.64
C ASP A 31 -4.27 -34.62 19.82
N ARG A 32 -3.74 -35.82 20.11
CA ARG A 32 -2.29 -36.04 20.18
C ARG A 32 -1.64 -35.94 18.80
N VAL A 33 -2.31 -36.43 17.75
CA VAL A 33 -1.82 -36.30 16.37
C VAL A 33 -1.75 -34.84 15.95
N ARG A 34 -2.77 -34.01 16.28
CA ARG A 34 -2.75 -32.56 16.03
C ARG A 34 -1.61 -31.86 16.77
N LYS A 35 -1.27 -32.29 17.99
CA LYS A 35 -0.17 -31.73 18.79
C LYS A 35 1.22 -32.12 18.26
N LEU A 36 1.33 -33.27 17.59
CA LEU A 36 2.56 -33.74 16.94
C LEU A 36 2.71 -33.22 15.50
N LEU A 37 1.61 -32.96 14.79
CA LEU A 37 1.60 -32.38 13.44
C LEU A 37 1.53 -30.84 13.46
N GLY A 38 1.27 -30.23 14.62
CA GLY A 38 1.37 -28.79 14.87
C GLY A 38 2.82 -28.35 14.83
N SER A 39 3.39 -28.29 13.63
CA SER A 39 4.78 -27.91 13.40
C SER A 39 5.11 -26.57 14.10
N PRO A 40 6.32 -26.41 14.70
CA PRO A 40 6.83 -25.14 15.19
C PRO A 40 7.28 -24.21 14.03
N LEU A 41 6.58 -24.30 12.90
CA LEU A 41 6.67 -23.38 11.76
C LEU A 41 5.37 -22.60 11.64
N ALA A 42 4.87 -22.08 12.77
CA ALA A 42 4.54 -20.66 12.77
C ALA A 42 5.85 -19.92 12.49
N ARG A 43 6.25 -19.94 11.21
CA ARG A 43 7.05 -18.89 10.64
C ARG A 43 6.29 -17.65 11.08
N ARG A 44 6.79 -17.00 12.13
CA ARG A 44 6.87 -15.55 12.15
C ARG A 44 7.51 -15.27 10.80
N LYS A 45 6.68 -15.12 9.77
CA LYS A 45 6.96 -14.22 8.68
C LYS A 45 7.04 -12.96 9.52
N SER A 46 8.26 -12.60 9.90
CA SER A 46 8.62 -11.22 10.07
C SER A 46 7.93 -10.56 8.90
N GLY A 47 6.73 -10.04 9.17
CA GLY A 47 5.96 -9.27 8.23
C GLY A 47 6.81 -8.04 8.06
N ALA A 48 7.84 -8.13 7.21
CA ALA A 48 8.27 -6.99 6.45
C ALA A 48 6.95 -6.43 5.93
N LEU A 49 6.56 -5.31 6.52
CA LEU A 49 5.30 -4.65 6.22
C LEU A 49 5.34 -4.47 4.71
N ALA A 50 4.56 -5.26 3.97
CA ALA A 50 4.44 -5.06 2.54
C ALA A 50 4.05 -3.60 2.39
N LEU A 51 4.90 -2.84 1.69
CA LEU A 51 4.63 -1.46 1.38
C LEU A 51 3.45 -1.53 0.42
N ARG A 52 2.20 -1.50 0.93
CA ARG A 52 1.03 -1.46 0.06
C ARG A 52 1.13 -0.16 -0.74
N ILE A 53 1.62 -0.26 -1.97
CA ILE A 53 1.71 0.87 -2.89
C ILE A 53 0.40 0.93 -3.65
N PHE A 54 0.00 -0.20 -4.21
CA PHE A 54 -1.24 -0.30 -4.95
C PHE A 54 -2.43 -0.34 -3.98
N GLY A 55 -3.39 0.55 -4.21
CA GLY A 55 -4.57 0.72 -3.36
C GLY A 55 -4.35 1.49 -2.06
N ALA A 56 -3.16 2.07 -1.86
CA ALA A 56 -2.94 3.01 -0.76
C ALA A 56 -3.45 4.42 -1.12
N PRO A 57 -3.89 5.22 -0.13
CA PRO A 57 -4.25 6.60 -0.36
C PRO A 57 -3.03 7.40 -0.83
N LEU A 58 -3.26 8.36 -1.73
CA LEU A 58 -2.20 9.12 -2.39
C LEU A 58 -1.28 9.83 -1.38
N ASP A 59 -1.86 10.37 -0.30
CA ASP A 59 -1.12 11.02 0.79
C ASP A 59 -0.17 10.09 1.55
N SER A 60 -0.39 8.77 1.52
CA SER A 60 0.54 7.81 2.11
C SER A 60 1.70 7.45 1.17
N LEU A 61 1.53 7.69 -0.13
CA LEU A 61 2.54 7.41 -1.16
C LEU A 61 3.44 8.63 -1.42
N ALA A 62 2.89 9.83 -1.27
CA ALA A 62 3.55 11.10 -1.46
C ALA A 62 4.09 11.66 -0.14
N GLN A 63 5.32 12.17 -0.13
CA GLN A 63 5.78 12.99 0.99
C GLN A 63 5.36 14.44 0.75
N GLN A 64 4.42 14.96 1.54
CA GLN A 64 4.06 16.39 1.60
C GLN A 64 3.97 17.10 0.23
N GLY A 65 3.08 16.66 -0.65
CA GLY A 65 2.87 17.32 -1.96
C GLY A 65 3.97 17.05 -2.99
N SER A 66 4.69 15.94 -2.88
CA SER A 66 5.58 15.42 -3.92
C SER A 66 4.90 14.32 -4.74
N VAL A 67 5.40 14.08 -5.95
CA VAL A 67 4.95 12.95 -6.77
C VAL A 67 5.43 11.63 -6.16
N PRO A 68 4.56 10.62 -5.95
CA PRO A 68 4.99 9.31 -5.48
C PRO A 68 6.08 8.69 -6.35
N PHE A 69 7.08 8.06 -5.72
CA PHE A 69 8.21 7.44 -6.43
C PHE A 69 7.78 6.46 -7.52
N VAL A 70 6.76 5.63 -7.26
CA VAL A 70 6.22 4.66 -8.23
C VAL A 70 5.73 5.34 -9.52
N VAL A 71 5.12 6.53 -9.41
CA VAL A 71 4.64 7.30 -10.57
C VAL A 71 5.84 7.79 -11.38
N VAL A 72 6.80 8.45 -10.72
CA VAL A 72 8.03 8.95 -11.35
C VAL A 72 8.78 7.82 -12.06
N ARG A 73 8.94 6.69 -11.37
CA ARG A 73 9.67 5.52 -11.86
C ARG A 73 9.06 4.93 -13.12
N LEU A 74 7.74 4.77 -13.14
CA LEU A 74 7.00 4.25 -14.30
C LEU A 74 7.04 5.25 -15.47
N CYS A 75 6.85 6.54 -15.22
CA CYS A 75 6.91 7.58 -16.25
C CYS A 75 8.30 7.65 -16.90
N GLN A 76 9.38 7.68 -16.11
CA GLN A 76 10.75 7.69 -16.64
C GLN A 76 11.07 6.47 -17.50
N TYR A 77 10.61 5.29 -17.09
CA TYR A 77 10.78 4.08 -17.89
C TYR A 77 10.01 4.17 -19.21
N ILE A 78 8.76 4.64 -19.19
CA ILE A 78 7.94 4.84 -20.38
C ILE A 78 8.55 5.88 -21.33
N GLU A 79 9.03 7.01 -20.81
CA GLU A 79 9.66 8.07 -21.60
C GLU A 79 10.97 7.61 -22.25
N SER A 80 11.76 6.79 -21.57
CA SER A 80 13.05 6.31 -22.10
C SER A 80 12.91 5.17 -23.12
N THR A 81 11.88 4.34 -23.01
CA THR A 81 11.76 3.11 -23.81
C THR A 81 10.53 3.05 -24.73
N GLY A 82 9.50 3.85 -24.45
CA GLY A 82 8.16 3.68 -25.02
C GLY A 82 7.70 4.75 -26.00
N MET A 83 8.46 5.85 -26.18
CA MET A 83 8.01 6.99 -26.99
C MET A 83 7.80 6.68 -28.48
N GLY A 84 8.42 5.61 -28.99
CA GLY A 84 8.22 5.12 -30.36
C GLY A 84 7.09 4.10 -30.51
N GLN A 85 6.47 3.64 -29.43
CA GLN A 85 5.46 2.59 -29.48
C GLN A 85 4.07 3.16 -29.80
N GLU A 86 3.47 2.70 -30.90
CA GLU A 86 2.10 3.08 -31.24
C GLU A 86 1.11 2.59 -30.17
N GLY A 87 0.27 3.50 -29.68
CA GLY A 87 -0.83 3.17 -28.79
C GLY A 87 -0.38 2.65 -27.42
N ILE A 88 0.76 3.08 -26.90
CA ILE A 88 1.34 2.68 -25.61
C ILE A 88 0.34 2.58 -24.43
N PHE A 89 -0.57 3.56 -24.28
CA PHE A 89 -1.59 3.55 -23.22
C PHE A 89 -2.89 2.84 -23.63
N ARG A 90 -3.08 2.52 -24.91
CA ARG A 90 -4.25 1.82 -25.46
C ARG A 90 -4.05 0.30 -25.51
N VAL A 91 -2.85 -0.15 -25.84
CA VAL A 91 -2.49 -1.57 -25.90
C VAL A 91 -2.48 -2.16 -24.49
N SER A 92 -2.97 -3.40 -24.36
CA SER A 92 -2.96 -4.12 -23.08
C SER A 92 -1.59 -4.77 -22.85
N GLY A 93 -0.98 -4.51 -21.70
CA GLY A 93 0.23 -5.21 -21.27
C GLY A 93 -0.03 -6.66 -20.89
N ASN A 94 1.04 -7.46 -20.82
CA ASN A 94 0.95 -8.85 -20.39
C ASN A 94 0.50 -8.93 -18.91
N ALA A 95 -0.68 -9.49 -18.67
CA ALA A 95 -1.29 -9.55 -17.33
C ALA A 95 -0.40 -10.20 -16.26
N ARG A 96 0.32 -11.28 -16.61
CA ARG A 96 1.23 -11.96 -15.67
C ARG A 96 2.43 -11.09 -15.31
N LEU A 97 2.96 -10.34 -16.28
CA LEU A 97 4.08 -9.45 -16.05
C LEU A 97 3.65 -8.23 -15.22
N VAL A 98 2.48 -7.66 -15.52
CA VAL A 98 1.87 -6.59 -14.71
C VAL A 98 1.73 -7.04 -13.26
N GLU A 99 1.17 -8.22 -13.00
CA GLU A 99 1.01 -8.74 -11.64
C GLU A 99 2.36 -8.98 -10.94
N LYS A 100 3.36 -9.51 -11.66
CA LYS A 100 4.72 -9.72 -11.14
C LYS A 100 5.37 -8.39 -10.72
N LEU A 101 5.34 -7.39 -11.58
CA LEU A 101 5.94 -6.08 -11.32
C LEU A 101 5.20 -5.32 -10.22
N ARG A 102 3.86 -5.38 -10.22
CA ARG A 102 3.02 -4.86 -9.12
C ARG A 102 3.45 -5.44 -7.79
N TRP A 103 3.62 -6.76 -7.73
CA TRP A 103 4.07 -7.44 -6.51
C TRP A 103 5.46 -6.96 -6.09
N SER A 104 6.40 -6.75 -7.03
CA SER A 104 7.71 -6.18 -6.71
C SER A 104 7.59 -4.80 -6.07
N PHE A 105 6.82 -3.89 -6.65
CA PHE A 105 6.55 -2.58 -6.05
C PHE A 105 5.96 -2.71 -4.63
N ASP A 106 4.95 -3.56 -4.44
CA ASP A 106 4.31 -3.74 -3.13
C ASP A 106 5.25 -4.39 -2.07
N GLN A 107 6.32 -5.05 -2.47
CA GLN A 107 7.28 -5.69 -1.55
C GLN A 107 8.50 -4.81 -1.26
N SER A 108 9.11 -4.22 -2.29
CA SER A 108 10.39 -3.52 -2.18
C SER A 108 10.30 -2.02 -2.44
N GLY A 109 9.14 -1.50 -2.86
CA GLY A 109 8.98 -0.10 -3.23
C GLY A 109 9.48 0.25 -4.64
N ASP A 110 10.04 -0.72 -5.36
CA ASP A 110 10.56 -0.60 -6.72
C ASP A 110 10.41 -1.92 -7.49
N ALA A 111 10.51 -1.87 -8.82
CA ALA A 111 10.44 -3.03 -9.69
C ALA A 111 11.58 -3.02 -10.75
N PRO A 112 12.07 -4.20 -11.16
CA PRO A 112 13.14 -4.33 -12.15
C PRO A 112 12.63 -4.12 -13.59
N LEU A 113 12.22 -2.89 -13.91
CA LEU A 113 11.61 -2.54 -15.20
C LEU A 113 12.55 -2.77 -16.39
N GLU A 114 13.84 -2.49 -16.24
CA GLU A 114 14.83 -2.62 -17.32
C GLU A 114 15.21 -4.08 -17.60
N ALA A 115 15.16 -4.93 -16.58
CA ALA A 115 15.55 -6.33 -16.69
C ALA A 115 14.38 -7.23 -17.07
N GLU A 116 13.17 -6.91 -16.60
CA GLU A 116 12.01 -7.80 -16.70
C GLU A 116 10.77 -7.16 -17.31
N GLY A 117 10.72 -5.82 -17.36
CA GLY A 117 9.55 -5.07 -17.80
C GLY A 117 9.41 -4.95 -19.30
N ASP A 118 8.19 -4.65 -19.73
CA ASP A 118 7.90 -4.07 -21.03
C ASP A 118 7.09 -2.79 -20.87
N VAL A 119 7.10 -1.98 -21.91
CA VAL A 119 6.47 -0.66 -21.92
C VAL A 119 4.95 -0.74 -21.73
N ALA A 120 4.31 -1.74 -22.34
CA ALA A 120 2.86 -1.92 -22.23
C ALA A 120 2.44 -2.32 -20.80
N ALA A 121 3.24 -3.11 -20.09
CA ALA A 121 3.04 -3.46 -18.70
C ALA A 121 3.31 -2.27 -17.78
N ALA A 122 4.35 -1.47 -18.02
CA ALA A 122 4.59 -0.24 -17.29
C ALA A 122 3.41 0.76 -17.44
N ALA A 123 2.91 0.95 -18.66
CA ALA A 123 1.73 1.77 -18.92
C ALA A 123 0.47 1.20 -18.25
N ALA A 124 0.31 -0.12 -18.24
CA ALA A 124 -0.78 -0.79 -17.53
C ALA A 124 -0.69 -0.60 -16.01
N LEU A 125 0.51 -0.68 -15.42
CA LEU A 125 0.75 -0.43 -13.99
C LEU A 125 0.44 1.01 -13.60
N LEU A 126 0.85 1.98 -14.42
CA LEU A 126 0.57 3.38 -14.14
C LEU A 126 -0.94 3.65 -14.10
N LYS A 127 -1.69 3.11 -15.09
CA LYS A 127 -3.15 3.16 -15.10
C LYS A 127 -3.76 2.43 -13.90
N LEU A 128 -3.21 1.27 -13.55
CA LEU A 128 -3.67 0.45 -12.45
C LEU A 128 -3.53 1.17 -11.11
N LEU A 129 -2.41 1.86 -10.90
CA LEU A 129 -2.13 2.63 -9.69
C LEU A 129 -3.23 3.66 -9.43
N PHE A 130 -3.55 4.50 -10.42
CA PHE A 130 -4.60 5.51 -10.29
C PHE A 130 -6.00 4.91 -10.16
N ARG A 131 -6.26 3.78 -10.82
CA ARG A 131 -7.55 3.08 -10.73
C ARG A 131 -7.80 2.46 -9.36
N GLU A 132 -6.76 2.00 -8.68
CA GLU A 132 -6.87 1.37 -7.36
C GLU A 132 -6.87 2.36 -6.20
N LEU A 133 -6.60 3.66 -6.44
CA LEU A 133 -6.65 4.66 -5.38
C LEU A 133 -8.01 4.64 -4.66
N PRO A 134 -8.03 4.73 -3.32
CA PRO A 134 -9.27 4.81 -2.55
C PRO A 134 -10.16 6.00 -2.95
N GLU A 135 -9.51 7.10 -3.34
CA GLU A 135 -10.13 8.31 -3.87
C GLU A 135 -9.53 8.61 -5.24
N PRO A 136 -10.34 8.96 -6.26
CA PRO A 136 -9.81 9.31 -7.57
C PRO A 136 -8.85 10.50 -7.51
N LEU A 137 -7.92 10.54 -8.47
CA LEU A 137 -6.90 11.61 -8.55
C LEU A 137 -7.51 13.02 -8.62
N VAL A 138 -8.66 13.17 -9.27
CA VAL A 138 -9.51 14.36 -9.14
C VAL A 138 -10.60 14.01 -8.12
N PRO A 139 -10.59 14.63 -6.91
CA PRO A 139 -11.60 14.38 -5.88
C PRO A 139 -13.02 14.51 -6.41
N ILE A 140 -13.93 13.66 -5.92
CA ILE A 140 -15.32 13.61 -6.40
C ILE A 140 -16.02 14.95 -6.18
N ASP A 141 -15.75 15.60 -5.05
CA ASP A 141 -16.34 16.89 -4.69
C ASP A 141 -15.92 18.02 -5.66
N LEU A 142 -14.75 17.90 -6.30
CA LEU A 142 -14.23 18.87 -7.27
C LEU A 142 -14.57 18.51 -8.72
N HIS A 143 -15.16 17.33 -8.96
CA HIS A 143 -15.41 16.82 -10.31
C HIS A 143 -16.34 17.72 -11.14
N GLN A 144 -17.41 18.25 -10.53
CA GLN A 144 -18.33 19.17 -11.22
C GLN A 144 -17.65 20.47 -11.61
N ALA A 145 -16.84 21.02 -10.70
CA ALA A 145 -16.11 22.25 -10.95
C ALA A 145 -15.05 22.06 -12.06
N PHE A 146 -14.37 20.91 -12.08
CA PHE A 146 -13.48 20.50 -13.16
C PHE A 146 -14.18 20.42 -14.52
N LEU A 147 -15.32 19.74 -14.60
CA LEU A 147 -16.08 19.61 -15.85
C LEU A 147 -16.58 20.96 -16.36
N ASN A 148 -17.09 21.81 -15.47
CA ASN A 148 -17.55 23.16 -15.82
C ASN A 148 -16.39 24.01 -16.37
N ALA A 149 -15.20 23.89 -15.78
CA ALA A 149 -14.01 24.59 -16.27
C ALA A 149 -13.60 24.11 -17.67
N ILE A 150 -13.63 22.79 -17.94
CA ILE A 150 -13.37 22.24 -19.28
C ILE A 150 -14.41 22.74 -20.30
N GLN A 151 -15.69 22.77 -19.92
CA GLN A 151 -16.74 23.24 -20.83
C GLN A 151 -16.58 24.72 -21.17
N ALA A 152 -16.20 25.56 -20.19
CA ALA A 152 -15.94 26.97 -20.41
C ALA A 152 -14.78 27.20 -21.39
N THR A 153 -13.68 26.45 -21.26
CA THR A 153 -12.52 26.58 -22.17
C THR A 153 -12.78 26.08 -23.59
N VAL A 154 -13.77 25.20 -23.80
CA VAL A 154 -14.15 24.72 -25.14
C VAL A 154 -14.98 25.77 -25.91
N HIS A 155 -15.71 26.64 -25.19
CA HIS A 155 -16.54 27.68 -25.80
C HIS A 155 -15.73 28.94 -26.16
N ASP A 156 -14.66 29.24 -25.42
CA ASP A 156 -13.70 30.29 -25.77
C ASP A 156 -12.58 29.70 -26.65
N LYS A 157 -12.64 29.98 -27.96
CA LYS A 157 -11.73 29.42 -28.98
C LYS A 157 -10.26 29.85 -28.87
N GLU A 158 -9.87 30.60 -27.86
CA GLU A 158 -8.50 31.04 -27.65
C GLU A 158 -7.99 30.49 -26.33
N GLU A 159 -7.06 29.54 -26.43
CA GLU A 159 -6.28 28.95 -25.33
C GLU A 159 -7.00 27.88 -24.49
N CYS A 160 -6.93 26.63 -24.97
CA CYS A 160 -7.33 25.42 -24.24
C CYS A 160 -6.29 25.06 -23.16
N THR A 161 -5.90 26.04 -22.34
CA THR A 161 -5.23 25.79 -21.09
C THR A 161 -6.23 26.10 -19.99
N PRO A 162 -6.55 25.17 -19.07
CA PRO A 162 -7.26 25.55 -17.87
C PRO A 162 -6.36 26.56 -17.16
N THR A 163 -6.68 27.85 -17.29
CA THR A 163 -5.93 28.86 -16.56
C THR A 163 -6.07 28.52 -15.08
N PRO A 164 -4.99 28.61 -14.28
CA PRO A 164 -5.04 28.38 -12.83
C PRO A 164 -5.98 29.36 -12.08
N SER A 165 -6.67 30.23 -12.81
CA SER A 165 -7.78 31.11 -12.39
C SER A 165 -9.10 30.35 -12.12
N SER A 166 -9.22 29.09 -12.54
CA SER A 166 -10.41 28.30 -12.22
C SER A 166 -10.38 27.85 -10.75
N ALA A 167 -11.36 28.30 -9.96
CA ALA A 167 -11.42 28.18 -8.50
C ALA A 167 -11.20 26.76 -7.94
N TRP A 168 -11.45 25.72 -8.74
CA TRP A 168 -11.27 24.33 -8.33
C TRP A 168 -9.79 23.89 -8.24
N TRP A 169 -8.88 24.52 -9.02
CA TRP A 169 -7.45 24.17 -8.99
C TRP A 169 -6.79 24.59 -7.68
N SER A 170 -7.27 25.67 -7.05
CA SER A 170 -6.81 26.13 -5.73
C SER A 170 -7.33 25.31 -4.56
N GLU A 171 -8.41 24.53 -4.75
CA GLU A 171 -9.03 23.71 -3.70
C GLU A 171 -8.47 22.27 -3.66
N LEU A 172 -7.63 21.92 -4.64
CA LEU A 172 -7.12 20.57 -4.81
C LEU A 172 -6.05 20.23 -3.74
N PRO A 173 -6.09 19.04 -3.12
CA PRO A 173 -5.07 18.65 -2.15
C PRO A 173 -3.65 18.68 -2.77
N PRO A 174 -2.62 19.07 -2.01
CA PRO A 174 -1.25 19.21 -2.55
C PRO A 174 -0.72 17.93 -3.20
N SER A 175 -1.04 16.76 -2.66
CA SER A 175 -0.62 15.47 -3.20
C SER A 175 -1.25 15.20 -4.56
N ASN A 176 -2.53 15.53 -4.74
CA ASN A 176 -3.23 15.38 -6.01
C ASN A 176 -2.69 16.38 -7.03
N PHE A 177 -2.44 17.62 -6.59
CA PHE A 177 -1.94 18.70 -7.44
C PHE A 177 -0.57 18.38 -8.01
N ALA A 178 0.32 17.81 -7.20
CA ALA A 178 1.66 17.46 -7.63
C ALA A 178 1.66 16.40 -8.75
N VAL A 179 0.62 15.56 -8.79
CA VAL A 179 0.52 14.39 -9.67
C VAL A 179 -0.28 14.67 -10.96
N LEU A 180 -1.22 15.62 -10.92
CA LEU A 180 -1.99 16.08 -12.08
C LEU A 180 -1.15 16.96 -13.02
#